data_AF-A0A2K9A4B9-F1
#
_entry.id   AF-A0A2K9A4B9-F1
#
_cell.length_a   1.000
_cell.length_b   1.000
_cell.length_c   1.000
_cell.angle_alpha   90.00
_cell.angle_beta   90.00
_cell.angle_gamma   90.00
#
_symmetry.space_group_name_H-M   'P 1'
#
loop_
_entity.id
_entity.type
_entity.pdbx_description
1 polymer ?
#
loop_
_entity_poly.entity_id
_entity_poly.type
_entity_poly.pdbx_seq_one_letter_code
_entity_poly.pdbx_strand_id
1 'polypeptide(L)'
;MIDVIDLLQNELKISKNTKLIISVSGGADSMLLLSMLKENSYKIEVVHFNHMKRQQSKIEADLVRSYCQENDIPFHYYLIEVVEGNFHHQAHKMRLHYLKDVAKVAKAKYILTAHHLDDLLENILIKLTRGSNLLGYAGMLLSHTKKGITYVKPLLYTSKKEILDYVSKHNIPFLDDESNEENYYLRNRYRHAIIPIMKQENLNLLSQAKNYHQQLTKAFNFIRNTTLKTLNQSQEIDIKVFKTLDVAIQEDMIAYLLEEKQINTSYEIIITIKHMILNDKPNQVIDLSNQYQFIKAYDKSYVSPKKTEKHGKYEVKNGETKLPNNVIFTFLDNSNIHTEDLEKLCYNKLAFPLWIRHRQNGDKLAYNFGHKKLKDLLIDKKIPMEKRNTLWVLTDSENNILWVQDLYLNQTLGKQHTIYFKLKETKHA
;
A
#
# COMPACT_ATOMS: atom_id res chain seq x y z
N MET A 1 28.74 22.91 3.15
CA MET A 1 27.46 22.86 2.43
C MET A 1 27.48 21.66 1.53
N ILE A 2 26.51 20.74 1.66
CA ILE A 2 26.33 19.71 0.63
C ILE A 2 25.94 20.43 -0.64
N ASP A 3 26.65 20.14 -1.72
CA ASP A 3 26.28 20.63 -3.03
C ASP A 3 24.99 19.91 -3.45
N VAL A 4 23.88 20.65 -3.42
CA VAL A 4 22.56 20.17 -3.86
C VAL A 4 22.66 19.56 -5.27
N ILE A 5 23.51 20.11 -6.12
CA ILE A 5 23.68 19.67 -7.50
C ILE A 5 24.40 18.33 -7.56
N ASP A 6 25.46 18.17 -6.78
CA ASP A 6 26.18 16.90 -6.62
C ASP A 6 25.25 15.79 -6.11
N LEU A 7 24.44 16.09 -5.09
CA LEU A 7 23.42 15.17 -4.57
C LEU A 7 22.43 14.74 -5.66
N LEU A 8 21.91 15.68 -6.44
CA LEU A 8 20.95 15.37 -7.50
C LEU A 8 21.60 14.55 -8.63
N GLN A 9 22.80 14.92 -9.08
CA GLN A 9 23.45 14.32 -10.26
C GLN A 9 24.16 13.01 -9.95
N ASN A 10 24.89 12.93 -8.84
CA ASN A 10 25.77 11.81 -8.54
C ASN A 10 25.13 10.78 -7.62
N GLU A 11 24.46 11.22 -6.55
CA GLU A 11 23.78 10.29 -5.63
C GLU A 11 22.43 9.82 -6.18
N LEU A 12 21.58 10.76 -6.63
CA LEU A 12 20.23 10.46 -7.10
C LEU A 12 20.14 10.21 -8.62
N LYS A 13 21.24 10.42 -9.36
CA LYS A 13 21.33 10.18 -10.81
C LYS A 13 20.26 10.90 -11.62
N ILE A 14 19.89 12.11 -11.20
CA ILE A 14 18.98 13.00 -11.92
C ILE A 14 19.80 13.79 -12.93
N SER A 15 19.64 13.46 -14.21
CA SER A 15 20.37 14.12 -15.30
C SER A 15 20.05 15.61 -15.39
N LYS A 16 21.02 16.41 -15.86
CA LYS A 16 20.77 17.79 -16.29
C LYS A 16 19.65 17.82 -17.35
N ASN A 17 18.99 18.97 -17.50
CA ASN A 17 17.81 19.16 -18.36
C ASN A 17 16.56 18.34 -17.98
N THR A 18 16.61 17.57 -16.90
CA THR A 18 15.42 16.92 -16.34
C THR A 18 14.43 17.98 -15.87
N LYS A 19 13.15 17.71 -16.08
CA LYS A 19 12.09 18.57 -15.59
C LYS A 19 11.80 18.32 -14.11
N LEU A 20 11.85 19.37 -13.30
CA LEU A 20 11.67 19.36 -11.85
C LEU A 20 10.51 20.26 -11.44
N ILE A 21 9.63 19.76 -10.60
CA ILE A 21 8.61 20.57 -9.93
C ILE A 21 9.15 20.98 -8.56
N ILE A 22 9.12 22.27 -8.22
CA ILE A 22 9.58 22.76 -6.92
C ILE A 22 8.41 23.38 -6.16
N SER A 23 8.18 22.92 -4.93
CA SER A 23 7.23 23.57 -4.04
C SER A 23 7.92 24.75 -3.33
N VAL A 24 7.45 25.98 -3.57
CA VAL A 24 8.08 27.20 -3.04
C VAL A 24 7.10 27.96 -2.15
N SER A 25 7.46 28.19 -0.89
CA SER A 25 6.63 28.95 0.06
C SER A 25 6.96 30.45 0.08
N GLY A 26 8.14 30.86 -0.42
CA GLY A 26 8.64 32.24 -0.30
C GLY A 26 9.58 32.45 0.90
N GLY A 27 9.69 31.46 1.78
CA GLY A 27 10.67 31.45 2.87
C GLY A 27 12.08 31.08 2.40
N ALA A 28 13.09 31.42 3.23
CA ALA A 28 14.51 31.28 2.93
C ALA A 28 14.90 29.91 2.36
N ASP A 29 14.39 28.82 2.94
CA ASP A 29 14.75 27.45 2.54
C ASP A 29 14.32 27.15 1.10
N SER A 30 13.09 27.55 0.77
CA SER A 30 12.52 27.32 -0.55
C SER A 30 13.10 28.21 -1.64
N MET A 31 13.41 29.46 -1.28
CA MET A 31 14.06 30.41 -2.19
C MET A 31 15.51 30.03 -2.47
N LEU A 32 16.24 29.53 -1.45
CA LEU A 32 17.58 28.96 -1.64
C LEU A 32 17.54 27.80 -2.64
N LEU A 33 16.64 26.84 -2.43
CA LEU A 33 16.53 25.67 -3.30
C LEU A 33 16.19 26.08 -4.74
N LEU A 34 15.27 27.03 -4.92
CA LEU A 34 14.93 27.56 -6.23
C LEU A 34 16.14 28.22 -6.90
N SER A 35 16.87 29.07 -6.18
CA SER A 35 18.07 29.77 -6.68
C SER A 35 19.15 28.79 -7.13
N MET A 36 19.47 27.79 -6.29
CA MET A 36 20.49 26.78 -6.61
C MET A 36 20.15 26.00 -7.89
N LEU A 37 18.88 25.62 -8.07
CA LEU A 37 18.47 24.80 -9.22
C LEU A 37 18.40 25.60 -10.51
N LYS A 38 17.96 26.86 -10.44
CA LYS A 38 17.91 27.80 -11.57
C LYS A 38 19.28 27.89 -12.25
N GLU A 39 20.35 27.99 -11.47
CA GLU A 39 21.73 28.16 -11.98
C GLU A 39 22.31 26.91 -12.65
N ASN A 40 21.63 25.76 -12.60
CA ASN A 40 22.24 24.45 -12.87
C ASN A 40 21.59 23.63 -14.01
N SER A 41 21.04 24.30 -15.03
CA SER A 41 20.54 23.67 -16.28
C SER A 41 19.39 22.66 -16.08
N TYR A 42 18.55 22.83 -15.06
CA TYR A 42 17.31 22.06 -14.92
C TYR A 42 16.12 22.81 -15.52
N LYS A 43 15.13 22.07 -16.03
CA LYS A 43 13.86 22.67 -16.47
C LYS A 43 12.92 22.73 -15.27
N ILE A 44 12.74 23.90 -14.69
CA ILE A 44 12.04 24.07 -13.42
C ILE A 44 10.62 24.56 -13.68
N GLU A 45 9.66 24.04 -12.93
CA GLU A 45 8.35 24.65 -12.76
C GLU A 45 8.08 24.83 -11.26
N VAL A 46 7.64 26.02 -10.86
CA VAL A 46 7.41 26.38 -9.46
C VAL A 46 5.93 26.26 -9.14
N VAL A 47 5.63 25.67 -7.97
CA VAL A 47 4.28 25.60 -7.42
C VAL A 47 4.26 26.29 -6.06
N HIS A 48 3.39 27.29 -5.92
CA HIS A 48 3.15 28.00 -4.68
C HIS A 48 1.72 27.76 -4.18
N PHE A 49 1.59 27.61 -2.86
CA PHE A 49 0.32 27.34 -2.19
C PHE A 49 -0.02 28.47 -1.24
N ASN A 50 -1.11 29.17 -1.51
CA ASN A 50 -1.64 30.16 -0.59
C ASN A 50 -2.77 29.55 0.25
N HIS A 51 -2.55 29.48 1.56
CA HIS A 51 -3.49 28.93 2.54
C HIS A 51 -4.56 29.94 3.01
N MET A 52 -4.58 31.15 2.44
CA MET A 52 -5.52 32.24 2.69
C MET A 52 -5.65 32.68 4.16
N LYS A 53 -4.62 32.42 4.98
CA LYS A 53 -4.68 32.71 6.41
C LYS A 53 -4.34 34.15 6.76
N ARG A 54 -3.57 34.86 5.93
CA ARG A 54 -3.05 36.21 6.24
C ARG A 54 -2.93 37.08 4.99
N GLN A 55 -2.90 38.40 5.18
CA GLN A 55 -2.50 39.33 4.12
C GLN A 55 -1.06 39.08 3.63
N GLN A 56 -0.17 38.62 4.51
CA GLN A 56 1.23 38.27 4.20
C GLN A 56 1.34 37.20 3.10
N SER A 57 0.37 36.27 3.00
CA SER A 57 0.38 35.22 1.98
C SER A 57 0.24 35.78 0.55
N LYS A 58 -0.29 37.01 0.38
CA LYS A 58 -0.28 37.70 -0.92
C LYS A 58 1.13 38.21 -1.26
N ILE A 59 1.82 38.79 -0.28
CA ILE A 59 3.18 39.33 -0.44
C ILE A 59 4.17 38.19 -0.75
N GLU A 60 4.04 37.04 -0.08
CA GLU A 60 4.80 35.82 -0.39
C GLU A 60 4.57 35.34 -1.83
N ALA A 61 3.31 35.28 -2.26
CA ALA A 61 2.97 34.87 -3.61
C ALA A 61 3.53 35.85 -4.65
N ASP A 62 3.47 37.15 -4.37
CA ASP A 62 3.98 38.19 -5.27
C ASP A 62 5.52 38.15 -5.36
N LEU A 63 6.22 37.92 -4.24
CA LEU A 63 7.67 37.69 -4.25
C LEU A 63 8.04 36.50 -5.14
N VAL A 64 7.44 35.34 -4.91
CA VAL A 64 7.76 34.12 -5.67
C VAL A 64 7.38 34.29 -7.14
N ARG A 65 6.23 34.91 -7.43
CA ARG A 65 5.79 35.19 -8.81
C ARG A 65 6.79 36.09 -9.53
N SER A 66 7.21 37.19 -8.89
CA SER A 66 8.14 38.16 -9.47
C SER A 66 9.49 37.50 -9.75
N TYR A 67 10.01 36.74 -8.77
CA TYR A 67 11.24 35.96 -8.95
C TYR A 67 11.13 34.96 -10.11
N CYS A 68 9.98 34.28 -10.27
CA CYS A 68 9.79 33.35 -11.38
C CYS A 68 9.72 34.08 -12.73
N GLN A 69 9.04 35.22 -12.80
CA GLN A 69 8.91 36.04 -14.01
C GLN A 69 10.25 36.60 -14.49
N GLU A 70 11.05 37.15 -13.58
CA GLU A 70 12.39 37.68 -13.88
C GLU A 70 13.35 36.61 -14.44
N ASN A 71 13.07 35.34 -14.17
CA ASN A 71 13.94 34.21 -14.51
C ASN A 71 13.34 33.25 -15.53
N ASP A 72 12.22 33.63 -16.18
CA ASP A 72 11.50 32.82 -17.16
C ASP A 72 11.13 31.40 -16.66
N ILE A 73 10.68 31.33 -15.40
CA ILE A 73 10.28 30.08 -14.75
C ILE A 73 8.74 30.00 -14.72
N PRO A 74 8.12 28.93 -15.26
CA PRO A 74 6.69 28.70 -15.13
C PRO A 74 6.25 28.67 -13.66
N PHE A 75 5.26 29.50 -13.33
CA PHE A 75 4.74 29.67 -11.98
C PHE A 75 3.28 29.20 -11.90
N HIS A 76 3.03 28.24 -11.02
CA HIS A 76 1.71 27.69 -10.73
C HIS A 76 1.26 28.14 -9.34
N TYR A 77 0.10 28.77 -9.27
CA TYR A 77 -0.46 29.30 -8.03
C TYR A 77 -1.77 28.59 -7.68
N TYR A 78 -1.86 28.04 -6.47
CA TYR A 78 -3.07 27.37 -5.98
C TYR A 78 -3.52 27.95 -4.64
N LEU A 79 -4.81 28.20 -4.54
CA LEU A 79 -5.49 28.50 -3.28
C LEU A 79 -5.85 27.20 -2.57
N ILE A 80 -5.54 27.11 -1.27
CA ILE A 80 -5.88 25.98 -0.41
C ILE A 80 -6.96 26.43 0.56
N GLU A 81 -8.20 26.30 0.14
CA GLU A 81 -9.38 26.48 0.99
C GLU A 81 -9.71 25.16 1.66
N VAL A 82 -9.80 25.16 3.00
CA VAL A 82 -10.28 24.01 3.75
C VAL A 82 -11.56 24.41 4.44
N VAL A 83 -12.67 23.79 4.04
CA VAL A 83 -14.01 24.21 4.44
C VAL A 83 -14.35 23.72 5.86
N GLU A 84 -14.00 22.48 6.24
CA GLU A 84 -14.21 21.94 7.61
C GLU A 84 -13.26 20.77 7.94
N GLY A 85 -12.89 20.58 9.23
CA GLY A 85 -12.13 19.41 9.73
C GLY A 85 -10.64 19.67 10.03
N ASN A 86 -9.81 18.61 10.11
CA ASN A 86 -8.38 18.74 10.39
C ASN A 86 -7.66 19.44 9.21
N PHE A 87 -7.56 20.76 9.32
CA PHE A 87 -6.99 21.67 8.33
C PHE A 87 -5.66 21.16 7.76
N HIS A 88 -4.76 20.69 8.63
CA HIS A 88 -3.42 20.27 8.22
C HIS A 88 -3.42 19.03 7.34
N HIS A 89 -4.20 18.03 7.71
CA HIS A 89 -4.27 16.79 6.93
C HIS A 89 -4.88 17.07 5.56
N GLN A 90 -5.91 17.92 5.50
CA GLN A 90 -6.57 18.28 4.25
C GLN A 90 -5.69 19.17 3.38
N ALA A 91 -5.11 20.23 3.94
CA ALA A 91 -4.18 21.11 3.24
C ALA A 91 -2.96 20.34 2.72
N HIS A 92 -2.40 19.42 3.51
CA HIS A 92 -1.30 18.55 3.05
C HIS A 92 -1.74 17.64 1.89
N LYS A 93 -2.92 17.02 1.98
CA LYS A 93 -3.48 16.21 0.90
C LYS A 93 -3.71 17.03 -0.38
N MET A 94 -4.26 18.23 -0.26
CA MET A 94 -4.49 19.14 -1.39
C MET A 94 -3.18 19.57 -2.04
N ARG A 95 -2.16 19.98 -1.25
CA ARG A 95 -0.82 20.27 -1.79
C ARG A 95 -0.24 19.10 -2.55
N LEU A 96 -0.31 17.90 -1.99
CA LEU A 96 0.16 16.69 -2.66
C LEU A 96 -0.64 16.37 -3.93
N HIS A 97 -1.94 16.67 -3.96
CA HIS A 97 -2.77 16.48 -5.14
C HIS A 97 -2.35 17.44 -6.26
N TYR A 98 -2.31 18.74 -5.99
CA TYR A 98 -1.92 19.75 -6.98
C TYR A 98 -0.47 19.57 -7.47
N LEU A 99 0.47 19.25 -6.58
CA LEU A 99 1.85 18.94 -6.99
C LEU A 99 1.90 17.76 -7.99
N LYS A 100 1.06 16.74 -7.80
CA LYS A 100 0.99 15.60 -8.73
C LYS A 100 0.34 15.98 -10.05
N ASP A 101 -0.69 16.81 -10.02
CA ASP A 101 -1.37 17.25 -11.24
C ASP A 101 -0.45 18.09 -12.10
N VAL A 102 0.26 19.06 -11.50
CA VAL A 102 1.31 19.82 -12.18
C VAL A 102 2.39 18.88 -12.72
N ALA A 103 2.90 17.95 -11.91
CA ALA A 103 3.91 16.99 -12.37
C ALA A 103 3.43 16.14 -13.56
N LYS A 104 2.15 15.72 -13.56
CA LYS A 104 1.55 14.93 -14.64
C LYS A 104 1.42 15.74 -15.93
N VAL A 105 0.92 16.98 -15.85
CA VAL A 105 0.78 17.88 -17.02
C VAL A 105 2.16 18.22 -17.58
N ALA A 106 3.10 18.56 -16.70
CA ALA A 106 4.46 18.89 -17.05
C ALA A 106 5.28 17.69 -17.58
N LYS A 107 4.78 16.45 -17.38
CA LYS A 107 5.51 15.18 -17.59
C LYS A 107 6.80 15.12 -16.76
N ALA A 108 6.78 15.70 -15.57
CA ALA A 108 7.88 15.68 -14.62
C ALA A 108 7.80 14.44 -13.72
N LYS A 109 8.95 13.79 -13.50
CA LYS A 109 9.07 12.63 -12.59
C LYS A 109 9.41 13.05 -11.16
N TYR A 110 9.97 14.24 -10.97
CA TYR A 110 10.55 14.66 -9.70
C TYR A 110 9.83 15.88 -9.12
N ILE A 111 9.51 15.80 -7.83
CA ILE A 111 8.96 16.90 -7.02
C ILE A 111 9.92 17.19 -5.88
N LEU A 112 10.39 18.42 -5.77
CA LEU A 112 11.38 18.86 -4.80
C LEU A 112 10.74 19.75 -3.74
N THR A 113 11.18 19.57 -2.49
CA THR A 113 10.78 20.39 -1.33
C THR A 113 12.00 20.77 -0.51
N ALA A 114 11.97 21.94 0.11
CA ALA A 114 13.09 22.52 0.84
C ALA A 114 13.18 22.11 2.32
N HIS A 115 12.77 20.88 2.64
CA HIS A 115 12.94 20.36 4.00
C HIS A 115 14.42 20.22 4.35
N HIS A 116 14.78 20.63 5.56
CA HIS A 116 16.18 20.74 5.99
C HIS A 116 16.52 19.88 7.23
N LEU A 117 17.76 19.97 7.73
CA LEU A 117 18.24 19.12 8.82
C LEU A 117 17.54 19.37 10.15
N ASP A 118 17.24 20.63 10.49
CA ASP A 118 16.44 20.93 11.68
C ASP A 118 15.00 20.35 11.58
N ASP A 119 14.38 20.35 10.38
CA ASP A 119 13.09 19.69 10.16
C ASP A 119 13.17 18.17 10.35
N LEU A 120 14.28 17.56 9.94
CA LEU A 120 14.53 16.13 10.14
C LEU A 120 14.59 15.80 11.63
N LEU A 121 15.34 16.59 12.42
CA LEU A 121 15.40 16.44 13.87
C LEU A 121 14.01 16.56 14.51
N GLU A 122 13.26 17.59 14.15
CA GLU A 122 11.87 17.76 14.62
C GLU A 122 11.02 16.54 14.29
N ASN A 123 11.14 16.01 13.07
CA ASN A 123 10.36 14.86 12.64
C ASN A 123 10.72 13.59 13.41
N ILE A 124 12.02 13.34 13.65
CA ILE A 124 12.51 12.21 14.46
C ILE A 124 11.91 12.30 15.87
N LEU A 125 12.00 13.45 16.53
CA LEU A 125 11.50 13.63 17.90
C LEU A 125 9.97 13.45 17.99
N ILE A 126 9.22 14.03 17.04
CA ILE A 126 7.76 13.84 16.97
C ILE A 126 7.41 12.37 16.75
N LYS A 127 8.15 11.66 15.91
CA LYS A 127 7.93 10.24 15.61
C LYS A 127 8.27 9.34 16.80
N LEU A 128 9.30 9.66 17.55
CA LEU A 128 9.64 8.98 18.81
C LEU A 128 8.52 9.14 19.84
N THR A 129 7.96 10.35 20.00
CA THR A 129 6.88 10.60 20.96
C THR A 129 5.55 9.95 20.56
N ARG A 130 5.23 9.88 19.27
CA ARG A 130 3.96 9.29 18.79
C ARG A 130 4.02 7.78 18.59
N GLY A 131 5.22 7.20 18.57
CA GLY A 131 5.45 5.83 18.10
C GLY A 131 5.45 5.74 16.57
N SER A 132 6.29 4.85 16.03
CA SER A 132 6.43 4.60 14.60
C SER A 132 7.03 3.21 14.35
N ASN A 133 7.20 2.83 13.08
CA ASN A 133 8.06 1.72 12.67
C ASN A 133 9.53 2.17 12.53
N LEU A 134 10.44 1.21 12.34
CA LEU A 134 11.89 1.45 12.23
C LEU A 134 12.24 2.56 11.23
N LEU A 135 11.70 2.50 10.02
CA LEU A 135 11.92 3.53 9.00
C LEU A 135 11.37 4.89 9.42
N GLY A 136 10.17 4.92 10.01
CA GLY A 136 9.56 6.18 10.43
C GLY A 136 10.25 6.82 11.64
N TYR A 137 10.97 6.05 12.47
CA TYR A 137 11.87 6.63 13.49
C TYR A 137 13.09 7.31 12.87
N ALA A 138 13.54 6.87 11.69
CA ALA A 138 14.57 7.60 10.95
C ALA A 138 14.10 8.99 10.51
N GLY A 139 12.79 9.31 10.60
CA GLY A 139 12.23 10.60 10.22
C GLY A 139 11.92 10.68 8.73
N MET A 140 12.33 11.77 8.08
CA MET A 140 12.03 12.00 6.67
C MET A 140 13.08 11.40 5.75
N LEU A 141 12.64 10.67 4.71
CA LEU A 141 13.54 10.18 3.67
C LEU A 141 13.99 11.29 2.73
N LEU A 142 15.26 11.21 2.33
CA LEU A 142 15.90 12.03 1.30
C LEU A 142 15.11 12.00 -0.01
N SER A 143 14.73 10.80 -0.44
CA SER A 143 13.84 10.60 -1.58
C SER A 143 12.91 9.42 -1.36
N HIS A 144 11.72 9.47 -1.97
CA HIS A 144 10.82 8.33 -2.03
C HIS A 144 9.94 8.40 -3.30
N THR A 145 9.62 7.25 -3.87
CA THR A 145 8.80 7.16 -5.07
C THR A 145 7.40 6.64 -4.74
N LYS A 146 6.36 7.33 -5.21
CA LYS A 146 4.96 6.92 -5.06
C LYS A 146 4.21 7.13 -6.36
N LYS A 147 3.62 6.05 -6.90
CA LYS A 147 2.85 6.06 -8.16
C LYS A 147 3.62 6.70 -9.34
N GLY A 148 4.90 6.33 -9.50
CA GLY A 148 5.75 6.82 -10.59
C GLY A 148 6.38 8.21 -10.39
N ILE A 149 6.01 8.93 -9.32
CA ILE A 149 6.57 10.25 -8.99
C ILE A 149 7.55 10.12 -7.82
N THR A 150 8.73 10.71 -7.95
CA THR A 150 9.79 10.72 -6.94
C THR A 150 9.82 12.06 -6.22
N TYR A 151 9.57 12.06 -4.92
CA TYR A 151 9.70 13.23 -4.07
C TYR A 151 11.12 13.30 -3.51
N VAL A 152 11.76 14.46 -3.58
CA VAL A 152 13.15 14.67 -3.17
C VAL A 152 13.24 15.85 -2.19
N LYS A 153 14.11 15.74 -1.19
CA LYS A 153 14.41 16.78 -0.20
C LYS A 153 15.90 17.14 -0.26
N PRO A 154 16.33 17.98 -1.22
CA PRO A 154 17.76 18.16 -1.48
C PRO A 154 18.51 18.82 -0.32
N LEU A 155 17.81 19.62 0.49
CA LEU A 155 18.37 20.31 1.66
C LEU A 155 18.33 19.47 2.95
N LEU A 156 17.92 18.20 2.91
CA LEU A 156 17.63 17.39 4.12
C LEU A 156 18.81 17.32 5.10
N TYR A 157 20.04 17.46 4.61
CA TYR A 157 21.27 17.39 5.39
C TYR A 157 21.95 18.75 5.59
N THR A 158 21.30 19.84 5.19
CA THR A 158 21.75 21.23 5.37
C THR A 158 21.03 21.83 6.57
N SER A 159 21.75 22.46 7.49
CA SER A 159 21.16 23.10 8.67
C SER A 159 20.48 24.42 8.32
N LYS A 160 19.51 24.85 9.14
CA LYS A 160 18.85 26.15 8.96
C LYS A 160 19.85 27.31 9.01
N LYS A 161 20.89 27.20 9.83
CA LYS A 161 21.96 28.19 9.92
C LYS A 161 22.72 28.32 8.59
N GLU A 162 23.17 27.21 8.01
CA GLU A 162 23.86 27.22 6.71
C GLU A 162 22.99 27.80 5.58
N ILE A 163 21.67 27.55 5.62
CA ILE A 163 20.72 28.12 4.68
C ILE A 163 20.69 29.65 4.79
N LEU A 164 20.50 30.18 6.00
CA LEU A 164 20.44 31.61 6.24
C LEU A 164 21.75 32.32 5.89
N ASP A 165 22.90 31.70 6.23
CA ASP A 165 24.22 32.22 5.89
C ASP A 165 24.40 32.32 4.36
N TYR A 166 23.95 31.31 3.61
CA TYR A 166 24.04 31.32 2.15
C TYR A 166 23.14 32.37 1.51
N VAL A 167 21.87 32.40 1.93
CA VAL A 167 20.85 33.32 1.42
C VAL A 167 21.30 34.76 1.65
N SER A 168 21.84 35.07 2.83
CA SER A 168 22.41 36.38 3.15
C SER A 168 23.63 36.69 2.29
N LYS A 169 24.56 35.74 2.14
CA LYS A 169 25.78 35.93 1.34
C LYS A 169 25.51 36.22 -0.14
N HIS A 170 24.45 35.64 -0.71
CA HIS A 170 24.11 35.77 -2.14
C HIS A 170 22.93 36.71 -2.39
N ASN A 171 22.47 37.44 -1.37
CA ASN A 171 21.33 38.36 -1.47
C ASN A 171 20.09 37.73 -2.10
N ILE A 172 19.80 36.47 -1.77
CA ILE A 172 18.60 35.77 -2.28
C ILE A 172 17.39 36.37 -1.56
N PRO A 173 16.38 36.86 -2.28
CA PRO A 173 15.22 37.48 -1.64
C PRO A 173 14.31 36.39 -1.02
N PHE A 174 13.86 36.63 0.21
CA PHE A 174 12.93 35.77 0.94
C PHE A 174 12.12 36.59 1.94
N LEU A 175 11.03 36.02 2.44
CA LEU A 175 10.26 36.57 3.55
C LEU A 175 10.37 35.66 4.78
N ASP A 176 10.37 36.25 5.96
CA ASP A 176 10.28 35.49 7.21
C ASP A 176 8.87 34.93 7.38
N ASP A 177 8.79 33.60 7.53
CA ASP A 177 7.54 32.87 7.73
C ASP A 177 7.20 32.84 9.22
N GLU A 178 6.40 33.81 9.69
CA GLU A 178 5.74 33.72 10.99
C GLU A 178 4.47 32.88 10.86
N SER A 179 4.57 31.56 10.72
CA SER A 179 3.39 30.70 10.85
C SER A 179 2.90 30.69 12.33
N ASN A 180 1.63 30.37 12.60
CA ASN A 180 0.99 30.18 13.91
C ASN A 180 -0.16 29.18 13.65
N GLU A 181 -0.44 28.21 14.57
CA GLU A 181 -1.64 27.31 14.66
C GLU A 181 -1.41 25.76 14.80
N GLU A 182 -2.17 25.11 15.69
CA GLU A 182 -2.11 23.77 16.35
C GLU A 182 -1.08 22.67 15.99
N ASN A 183 -0.87 22.20 14.75
CA ASN A 183 0.29 21.30 14.48
C ASN A 183 1.61 22.07 14.49
N TYR A 184 1.53 23.37 14.18
CA TYR A 184 2.53 24.34 14.54
C TYR A 184 2.70 24.32 16.06
N TYR A 185 1.69 24.18 16.93
CA TYR A 185 1.96 24.06 18.38
C TYR A 185 2.84 22.87 18.74
N LEU A 186 2.59 21.65 18.25
CA LEU A 186 3.51 20.55 18.59
C LEU A 186 4.90 20.79 17.99
N ARG A 187 4.97 21.08 16.69
CA ARG A 187 6.26 21.25 15.99
C ARG A 187 7.04 22.47 16.49
N ASN A 188 6.36 23.57 16.77
CA ASN A 188 6.87 24.76 17.47
C ASN A 188 7.32 24.46 18.87
N ARG A 189 6.55 23.68 19.63
CA ARG A 189 6.98 23.30 20.97
C ARG A 189 8.31 22.56 20.89
N TYR A 190 8.47 21.66 19.91
CA TYR A 190 9.79 21.09 19.66
C TYR A 190 10.81 22.16 19.25
N ARG A 191 10.52 22.98 18.23
CA ARG A 191 11.44 23.98 17.67
C ARG A 191 11.89 25.08 18.64
N HIS A 192 10.97 25.63 19.43
CA HIS A 192 11.19 26.79 20.29
C HIS A 192 11.38 26.43 21.77
N ALA A 193 10.92 25.27 22.23
CA ALA A 193 11.10 24.87 23.63
C ALA A 193 12.06 23.68 23.81
N ILE A 194 11.89 22.58 23.06
CA ILE A 194 12.63 21.34 23.33
C ILE A 194 14.02 21.33 22.67
N ILE A 195 14.09 21.60 21.36
CA ILE A 195 15.33 21.59 20.58
C ILE A 195 16.35 22.60 21.12
N PRO A 196 15.99 23.83 21.53
CA PRO A 196 16.96 24.75 22.12
C PRO A 196 17.61 24.19 23.39
N ILE A 197 16.84 23.56 24.28
CA ILE A 197 17.38 22.90 25.47
C ILE A 197 18.31 21.75 25.07
N MET A 198 17.93 20.90 24.12
CA MET A 198 18.80 19.82 23.65
C MET A 198 20.09 20.33 22.98
N LYS A 199 20.05 21.48 22.30
CA LYS A 199 21.23 22.12 21.71
C LYS A 199 22.19 22.65 22.79
N GLN A 200 21.69 23.02 23.98
CA GLN A 200 22.54 23.39 25.12
C GLN A 200 23.32 22.18 25.65
N GLU A 201 22.69 21.00 25.69
CA GLU A 201 23.36 19.74 26.09
C GLU A 201 24.41 19.29 25.06
N ASN A 202 24.15 19.49 23.77
CA ASN A 202 25.07 19.10 22.71
C ASN A 202 24.99 20.02 21.49
N LEU A 203 26.03 20.83 21.30
CA LEU A 203 26.15 21.72 20.14
C LEU A 203 26.16 20.97 18.80
N ASN A 204 26.55 19.69 18.80
CA ASN A 204 26.58 18.82 17.63
C ASN A 204 25.27 18.04 17.41
N LEU A 205 24.16 18.41 18.08
CA LEU A 205 22.89 17.69 18.00
C LEU A 205 22.42 17.41 16.56
N LEU A 206 22.54 18.39 15.66
CA LEU A 206 22.12 18.23 14.26
C LEU A 206 22.95 17.18 13.50
N SER A 207 24.27 17.13 13.73
CA SER A 207 25.10 16.10 13.11
C SER A 207 24.80 14.71 13.69
N GLN A 208 24.48 14.62 14.98
CA GLN A 208 24.01 13.37 15.59
C GLN A 208 22.66 12.92 15.02
N ALA A 209 21.72 13.85 14.81
CA ALA A 209 20.43 13.54 14.17
C ALA A 209 20.61 13.02 12.73
N LYS A 210 21.52 13.62 11.96
CA LYS A 210 21.90 13.14 10.62
C LYS A 210 22.47 11.72 10.69
N ASN A 211 23.43 11.47 11.57
CA ASN A 211 24.05 10.15 11.73
C ASN A 211 23.04 9.08 12.15
N TYR A 212 22.13 9.42 13.08
CA TYR A 212 21.04 8.58 13.51
C TYR A 212 20.12 8.21 12.33
N HIS A 213 19.64 9.22 11.59
CA HIS A 213 18.82 9.01 10.38
C HIS A 213 19.50 8.08 9.38
N GLN A 214 20.78 8.32 9.07
CA GLN A 214 21.53 7.53 8.09
C GLN A 214 21.73 6.09 8.54
N GLN A 215 22.04 5.84 9.82
CA GLN A 215 22.21 4.50 10.35
C GLN A 215 20.91 3.71 10.33
N LEU A 216 19.80 4.29 10.81
CA LEU A 216 18.49 3.63 10.78
C LEU A 216 18.03 3.36 9.34
N THR A 217 18.21 4.32 8.43
CA THR A 217 17.84 4.14 7.02
C THR A 217 18.65 3.02 6.37
N LYS A 218 19.96 2.92 6.66
CA LYS A 218 20.81 1.82 6.17
C LYS A 218 20.37 0.46 6.73
N ALA A 219 20.12 0.38 8.03
CA ALA A 219 19.65 -0.85 8.68
C ALA A 219 18.29 -1.29 8.11
N PHE A 220 17.35 -0.36 7.99
CA PHE A 220 16.05 -0.63 7.37
C PHE A 220 16.18 -1.09 5.92
N ASN A 221 17.01 -0.44 5.10
CA ASN A 221 17.21 -0.85 3.72
C ASN A 221 17.80 -2.26 3.60
N PHE A 222 18.72 -2.64 4.51
CA PHE A 222 19.23 -4.01 4.57
C PHE A 222 18.11 -5.02 4.89
N ILE A 223 17.29 -4.73 5.90
CA ILE A 223 16.14 -5.57 6.29
C ILE A 223 15.16 -5.66 5.12
N ARG A 224 14.73 -4.53 4.55
CA ARG A 224 13.79 -4.46 3.43
C ARG A 224 14.28 -5.18 2.19
N ASN A 225 15.56 -5.06 1.85
CA ASN A 225 16.14 -5.78 0.71
C ASN A 225 16.13 -7.30 0.96
N THR A 226 16.33 -7.73 2.20
CA THR A 226 16.28 -9.15 2.57
C THR A 226 14.84 -9.68 2.51
N THR A 227 13.88 -8.91 3.02
CA THR A 227 12.44 -9.16 2.87
C THR A 227 12.06 -9.36 1.39
N LEU A 228 12.43 -8.41 0.52
CA LEU A 228 12.09 -8.45 -0.90
C LEU A 228 12.71 -9.63 -1.65
N LYS A 229 13.92 -10.06 -1.26
CA LYS A 229 14.58 -11.25 -1.82
C LYS A 229 13.94 -12.56 -1.36
N THR A 230 13.36 -12.56 -0.16
CA THR A 230 12.80 -13.75 0.47
C THR A 230 11.33 -13.96 0.10
N LEU A 231 10.59 -12.87 -0.12
CA LEU A 231 9.22 -12.93 -0.60
C LEU A 231 9.17 -13.44 -2.04
N ASN A 232 8.22 -14.33 -2.31
CA ASN A 232 7.97 -14.79 -3.67
C ASN A 232 7.25 -13.71 -4.50
N GLN A 233 7.20 -13.92 -5.83
CA GLN A 233 6.53 -13.00 -6.76
C GLN A 233 5.04 -12.81 -6.47
N SER A 234 4.38 -13.79 -5.83
CA SER A 234 2.98 -13.72 -5.44
C SER A 234 2.73 -12.85 -4.20
N GLN A 235 3.77 -12.26 -3.59
CA GLN A 235 3.68 -11.53 -2.33
C GLN A 235 3.05 -12.36 -1.20
N GLU A 236 3.34 -13.67 -1.18
CA GLU A 236 2.90 -14.59 -0.14
C GLU A 236 4.08 -14.93 0.79
N ILE A 237 3.81 -14.99 2.09
CA ILE A 237 4.74 -15.50 3.10
C ILE A 237 4.64 -17.02 3.11
N ASP A 238 5.74 -17.72 2.84
CA ASP A 238 5.90 -19.13 3.19
C ASP A 238 6.21 -19.22 4.70
N ILE A 239 5.33 -19.87 5.46
CA ILE A 239 5.41 -19.90 6.93
C ILE A 239 6.63 -20.71 7.40
N LYS A 240 7.07 -21.73 6.66
CA LYS A 240 8.24 -22.52 7.03
C LYS A 240 9.50 -21.69 6.92
N VAL A 241 9.64 -20.95 5.81
CA VAL A 241 10.74 -19.99 5.62
C VAL A 241 10.64 -18.87 6.66
N PHE A 242 9.46 -18.30 6.87
CA PHE A 242 9.24 -17.23 7.83
C PHE A 242 9.75 -17.58 9.23
N LYS A 243 9.45 -18.79 9.71
CA LYS A 243 9.86 -19.27 11.04
C LYS A 243 11.38 -19.36 11.22
N THR A 244 12.16 -19.47 10.13
CA THR A 244 13.63 -19.53 10.21
C THR A 244 14.31 -18.17 10.11
N LEU A 245 13.57 -17.11 9.79
CA LEU A 245 14.12 -15.76 9.62
C LEU A 245 14.27 -15.04 10.95
N ASP A 246 15.19 -14.06 10.97
CA ASP A 246 15.32 -13.12 12.09
C ASP A 246 14.01 -12.33 12.31
N VAL A 247 13.74 -11.99 13.56
CA VAL A 247 12.51 -11.28 13.97
C VAL A 247 12.35 -9.96 13.23
N ALA A 248 13.43 -9.23 12.94
CA ALA A 248 13.36 -7.98 12.21
C ALA A 248 12.87 -8.18 10.76
N ILE A 249 13.27 -9.28 10.11
CA ILE A 249 12.82 -9.63 8.76
C ILE A 249 11.37 -10.11 8.81
N GLN A 250 11.01 -10.92 9.80
CA GLN A 250 9.62 -11.37 10.00
C GLN A 250 8.65 -10.19 10.12
N GLU A 251 8.99 -9.20 10.95
CA GLU A 251 8.17 -8.01 11.15
C GLU A 251 8.12 -7.13 9.89
N ASP A 252 9.24 -6.94 9.20
CA ASP A 252 9.27 -6.16 7.96
C ASP A 252 8.53 -6.85 6.80
N MET A 253 8.54 -8.18 6.69
CA MET A 253 7.72 -8.91 5.72
C MET A 253 6.24 -8.59 5.89
N ILE A 254 5.74 -8.59 7.14
CA ILE A 254 4.35 -8.23 7.44
C ILE A 254 4.11 -6.76 7.11
N ALA A 255 4.99 -5.86 7.56
CA ALA A 255 4.86 -4.43 7.30
C ALA A 255 4.82 -4.13 5.79
N TYR A 256 5.69 -4.76 5.01
CA TYR A 256 5.76 -4.61 3.56
C TYR A 256 4.45 -5.01 2.88
N LEU A 257 3.87 -6.17 3.23
CA LEU A 257 2.59 -6.60 2.65
C LEU A 257 1.43 -5.63 2.94
N LEU A 258 1.43 -5.00 4.12
CA LEU A 258 0.44 -3.99 4.49
C LEU A 258 0.67 -2.67 3.73
N GLU A 259 1.94 -2.25 3.61
CA GLU A 259 2.35 -1.05 2.87
C GLU A 259 1.97 -1.13 1.39
N GLU A 260 2.17 -2.29 0.74
CA GLU A 260 1.80 -2.53 -0.66
C GLU A 260 0.30 -2.33 -0.91
N LYS A 261 -0.55 -2.65 0.07
CA LYS A 261 -2.01 -2.42 0.00
C LYS A 261 -2.43 -1.05 0.55
N GLN A 262 -1.46 -0.17 0.89
CA GLN A 262 -1.69 1.16 1.46
C GLN A 262 -2.54 1.12 2.75
N ILE A 263 -2.39 0.04 3.53
CA ILE A 263 -3.09 -0.13 4.81
C ILE A 263 -2.28 0.60 5.88
N ASN A 264 -2.96 1.34 6.75
CA ASN A 264 -2.30 1.96 7.90
C ASN A 264 -1.88 0.86 8.88
N THR A 265 -0.58 0.82 9.17
CA THR A 265 0.01 -0.21 10.02
C THR A 265 0.38 0.37 11.39
N SER A 266 0.00 -0.32 12.46
CA SER A 266 0.57 -0.10 13.80
C SER A 266 1.51 -1.24 14.16
N TYR A 267 2.43 -0.99 15.08
CA TYR A 267 3.30 -2.03 15.60
C TYR A 267 2.50 -3.17 16.24
N GLU A 268 1.40 -2.85 16.93
CA GLU A 268 0.49 -3.83 17.52
C GLU A 268 -0.13 -4.77 16.47
N ILE A 269 -0.55 -4.24 15.32
CA ILE A 269 -1.09 -5.06 14.22
C ILE A 269 -0.02 -6.00 13.67
N ILE A 270 1.21 -5.53 13.49
CA ILE A 270 2.34 -6.37 13.04
C ILE A 270 2.57 -7.53 14.01
N ILE A 271 2.65 -7.23 15.31
CA ILE A 271 2.85 -8.25 16.35
C ILE A 271 1.69 -9.25 16.38
N THR A 272 0.45 -8.76 16.27
CA THR A 272 -0.75 -9.62 16.22
C THR A 272 -0.70 -10.58 15.05
N ILE A 273 -0.35 -10.09 13.85
CA ILE A 273 -0.18 -10.93 12.66
C ILE A 273 0.98 -11.92 12.83
N LYS A 274 2.12 -11.47 13.38
CA LYS A 274 3.28 -12.34 13.64
C LYS A 274 2.88 -13.51 14.55
N HIS A 275 2.18 -13.25 15.66
CA HIS A 275 1.67 -14.29 16.55
C HIS A 275 0.68 -15.23 15.84
N MET A 276 -0.17 -14.69 14.96
CA MET A 276 -1.07 -15.51 14.14
C MET A 276 -0.27 -16.45 13.22
N ILE A 277 0.76 -15.96 12.53
CA ILE A 277 1.59 -16.76 11.63
C ILE A 277 2.33 -17.88 12.39
N LEU A 278 2.91 -17.55 13.55
CA LEU A 278 3.80 -18.46 14.28
C LEU A 278 3.07 -19.60 15.00
N ASN A 279 1.81 -19.40 15.41
CA ASN A 279 1.05 -20.43 16.13
C ASN A 279 0.74 -21.68 15.27
N ASP A 280 0.15 -22.71 15.88
CA ASP A 280 -0.12 -23.98 15.21
C ASP A 280 -1.48 -24.06 14.49
N LYS A 281 -2.34 -23.04 14.61
CA LYS A 281 -3.65 -23.03 13.97
C LYS A 281 -3.46 -22.81 12.45
N PRO A 282 -3.90 -23.74 11.58
CA PRO A 282 -3.56 -23.70 10.16
C PRO A 282 -4.38 -22.68 9.37
N ASN A 283 -5.62 -22.37 9.79
CA ASN A 283 -6.48 -21.43 9.09
C ASN A 283 -6.92 -20.34 10.06
N GLN A 284 -6.53 -19.09 9.78
CA GLN A 284 -6.90 -17.92 10.56
C GLN A 284 -7.03 -16.70 9.66
N VAL A 285 -7.83 -15.74 10.12
CA VAL A 285 -8.06 -14.47 9.43
C VAL A 285 -8.03 -13.35 10.46
N ILE A 286 -7.36 -12.25 10.11
CA ILE A 286 -7.39 -10.98 10.84
C ILE A 286 -7.95 -9.92 9.90
N ASP A 287 -8.98 -9.22 10.35
CA ASP A 287 -9.53 -8.08 9.63
C ASP A 287 -8.59 -6.88 9.76
N LEU A 288 -8.12 -6.38 8.60
CA LEU A 288 -7.23 -5.21 8.56
C LEU A 288 -8.02 -3.93 8.31
N SER A 289 -9.10 -4.01 7.52
CA SER A 289 -10.00 -2.91 7.21
C SER A 289 -11.32 -3.42 6.64
N ASN A 290 -12.19 -2.51 6.19
CA ASN A 290 -13.41 -2.85 5.46
C ASN A 290 -13.12 -3.48 4.08
N GLN A 291 -11.92 -3.29 3.53
CA GLN A 291 -11.56 -3.74 2.19
C GLN A 291 -10.61 -4.93 2.19
N TYR A 292 -9.82 -5.11 3.24
CA TYR A 292 -8.72 -6.09 3.28
C TYR A 292 -8.73 -6.91 4.56
N GLN A 293 -8.25 -8.14 4.44
CA GLN A 293 -8.01 -9.09 5.51
C GLN A 293 -6.64 -9.73 5.34
N PHE A 294 -6.00 -10.09 6.45
CA PHE A 294 -4.79 -10.90 6.48
C PHE A 294 -5.19 -12.35 6.71
N ILE A 295 -4.71 -13.26 5.86
CA ILE A 295 -5.10 -14.67 5.88
C ILE A 295 -3.87 -15.52 6.14
N LYS A 296 -4.00 -16.47 7.06
CA LYS A 296 -3.12 -17.63 7.21
C LYS A 296 -3.86 -18.86 6.70
N ALA A 297 -3.25 -19.55 5.74
CA ALA A 297 -3.78 -20.76 5.13
C ALA A 297 -2.68 -21.82 5.03
N TYR A 298 -2.68 -22.75 5.98
CA TYR A 298 -1.71 -23.83 6.13
C TYR A 298 -0.28 -23.31 6.18
N ASP A 299 0.51 -23.56 5.13
CA ASP A 299 1.92 -23.21 5.04
C ASP A 299 2.14 -21.80 4.45
N LYS A 300 1.06 -21.04 4.20
CA LYS A 300 1.12 -19.74 3.54
C LYS A 300 0.36 -18.65 4.31
N SER A 301 0.81 -17.40 4.16
CA SER A 301 0.10 -16.22 4.69
C SER A 301 0.19 -15.04 3.72
N TYR A 302 -0.89 -14.26 3.58
CA TYR A 302 -0.98 -13.16 2.60
C TYR A 302 -2.11 -12.17 2.93
N VAL A 303 -2.09 -11.00 2.28
CA VAL A 303 -3.16 -10.01 2.34
C VAL A 303 -4.11 -10.21 1.17
N SER A 304 -5.41 -10.30 1.45
CA SER A 304 -6.46 -10.53 0.45
C SER A 304 -7.58 -9.49 0.59
N PRO A 305 -8.20 -9.04 -0.52
CA PRO A 305 -9.44 -8.26 -0.45
C PRO A 305 -10.56 -9.08 0.22
N LYS A 306 -11.43 -8.40 0.98
CA LYS A 306 -12.66 -9.02 1.47
C LYS A 306 -13.60 -9.30 0.31
N LYS A 307 -13.98 -10.56 0.12
CA LYS A 307 -15.02 -10.96 -0.85
C LYS A 307 -16.37 -10.99 -0.15
N THR A 308 -17.38 -10.39 -0.77
CA THR A 308 -18.79 -10.56 -0.38
C THR A 308 -19.32 -11.80 -1.08
N GLU A 309 -19.48 -12.89 -0.34
CA GLU A 309 -20.02 -14.14 -0.90
C GLU A 309 -21.54 -14.01 -1.07
N LYS A 310 -22.03 -14.17 -2.30
CA LYS A 310 -23.46 -14.37 -2.57
C LYS A 310 -23.73 -15.87 -2.59
N HIS A 311 -24.15 -16.41 -1.45
CA HIS A 311 -24.61 -17.80 -1.42
C HIS A 311 -25.96 -17.92 -2.10
N GLY A 312 -26.10 -18.90 -2.99
CA GLY A 312 -27.35 -19.24 -3.63
C GLY A 312 -27.45 -20.75 -3.91
N LYS A 313 -28.68 -21.23 -4.04
CA LYS A 313 -29.03 -22.57 -4.49
C LYS A 313 -29.77 -22.40 -5.82
N TYR A 314 -29.25 -23.00 -6.88
CA TYR A 314 -29.75 -22.83 -8.24
C TYR A 314 -30.23 -24.17 -8.77
N GLU A 315 -31.43 -24.20 -9.32
CA GLU A 315 -31.96 -25.39 -9.99
C GLU A 315 -31.17 -25.60 -11.29
N VAL A 316 -30.71 -26.84 -11.50
CA VAL A 316 -29.97 -27.22 -12.70
C VAL A 316 -30.97 -27.73 -13.74
N LYS A 317 -31.04 -27.03 -14.86
CA LYS A 317 -31.86 -27.40 -16.02
C LYS A 317 -30.98 -27.88 -17.16
N ASN A 318 -31.56 -28.68 -18.07
CA ASN A 318 -30.87 -29.11 -19.28
C ASN A 318 -30.40 -27.88 -20.08
N GLY A 319 -29.11 -27.81 -20.41
CA GLY A 319 -28.45 -26.65 -20.99
C GLY A 319 -27.59 -25.87 -19.99
N GLU A 320 -27.46 -24.55 -20.21
CA GLU A 320 -26.62 -23.66 -19.40
C GLU A 320 -27.40 -22.99 -18.28
N THR A 321 -26.86 -23.08 -17.06
CA THR A 321 -27.32 -22.35 -15.88
C THR A 321 -26.28 -21.29 -15.53
N LYS A 322 -26.66 -20.01 -15.57
CA LYS A 322 -25.80 -18.89 -15.17
C LYS A 322 -25.77 -18.77 -13.65
N LEU A 323 -24.57 -18.79 -13.09
CA LEU A 323 -24.30 -18.66 -11.66
C LEU A 323 -23.61 -17.31 -11.37
N PRO A 324 -23.59 -16.85 -10.11
CA PRO A 324 -22.82 -15.68 -9.70
C PRO A 324 -21.34 -15.77 -10.09
N ASN A 325 -20.67 -14.61 -10.12
CA ASN A 325 -19.24 -14.48 -10.43
C ASN A 325 -18.87 -14.98 -11.85
N ASN A 326 -19.76 -14.80 -12.82
CA ASN A 326 -19.53 -15.14 -14.24
C ASN A 326 -19.21 -16.64 -14.45
N VAL A 327 -19.84 -17.50 -13.64
CA VAL A 327 -19.72 -18.95 -13.75
C VAL A 327 -20.91 -19.50 -14.52
N ILE A 328 -20.65 -20.39 -15.47
CA ILE A 328 -21.69 -21.11 -16.22
C ILE A 328 -21.58 -22.59 -15.85
N PHE A 329 -22.70 -23.17 -15.43
CA PHE A 329 -22.83 -24.62 -15.23
C PHE A 329 -23.66 -25.22 -16.35
N THR A 330 -23.07 -26.11 -17.14
CA THR A 330 -23.74 -26.83 -18.21
C THR A 330 -24.17 -28.19 -17.70
N PHE A 331 -25.41 -28.61 -17.93
CA PHE A 331 -25.94 -29.94 -17.59
C PHE A 331 -26.68 -30.55 -18.79
N LEU A 332 -26.42 -31.83 -19.08
CA LEU A 332 -27.02 -32.57 -20.18
C LEU A 332 -27.53 -33.94 -19.72
N ASP A 333 -28.81 -34.22 -20.00
CA ASP A 333 -29.53 -35.45 -19.61
C ASP A 333 -29.14 -36.69 -20.46
N ASN A 334 -28.76 -36.52 -21.74
CA ASN A 334 -28.40 -37.65 -22.60
C ASN A 334 -27.50 -37.29 -23.79
N SER A 335 -26.69 -38.25 -24.24
CA SER A 335 -25.53 -38.09 -25.12
C SER A 335 -25.86 -38.18 -26.61
N ASN A 336 -26.06 -37.04 -27.28
CA ASN A 336 -25.94 -36.92 -28.75
C ASN A 336 -25.02 -35.75 -29.15
N ILE A 337 -24.22 -35.24 -28.22
CA ILE A 337 -23.38 -34.03 -28.37
C ILE A 337 -21.96 -34.41 -27.93
N HIS A 338 -20.93 -33.81 -28.54
CA HIS A 338 -19.52 -33.99 -28.14
C HIS A 338 -19.33 -33.79 -26.63
N THR A 339 -19.14 -34.88 -25.88
CA THR A 339 -19.06 -34.91 -24.41
C THR A 339 -17.64 -35.09 -23.86
N GLU A 340 -16.61 -35.05 -24.70
CA GLU A 340 -15.21 -35.29 -24.27
C GLU A 340 -14.72 -34.30 -23.21
N ASP A 341 -15.33 -33.12 -23.18
CA ASP A 341 -14.97 -31.99 -22.33
C ASP A 341 -15.82 -31.87 -21.04
N LEU A 342 -16.73 -32.82 -20.79
CA LEU A 342 -17.71 -32.81 -19.70
C LEU A 342 -17.41 -33.90 -18.66
N GLU A 343 -17.70 -33.62 -17.39
CA GLU A 343 -17.73 -34.65 -16.35
C GLU A 343 -18.93 -35.59 -16.56
N LYS A 344 -18.70 -36.89 -16.43
CA LYS A 344 -19.70 -37.94 -16.61
C LYS A 344 -20.05 -38.59 -15.27
N LEU A 345 -21.33 -38.57 -14.89
CA LEU A 345 -21.83 -39.26 -13.70
C LEU A 345 -22.84 -40.34 -14.07
N CYS A 346 -22.63 -41.55 -13.58
CA CYS A 346 -23.53 -42.68 -13.78
C CYS A 346 -24.45 -42.89 -12.56
N TYR A 347 -25.69 -43.29 -12.78
CA TYR A 347 -26.65 -43.53 -11.71
C TYR A 347 -27.70 -44.60 -12.05
N ASN A 348 -28.33 -45.19 -11.04
CA ASN A 348 -29.50 -46.06 -11.17
C ASN A 348 -30.77 -45.32 -10.72
N LYS A 349 -30.69 -44.50 -9.67
CA LYS A 349 -31.80 -43.69 -9.14
C LYS A 349 -31.29 -42.32 -8.70
N LEU A 350 -31.93 -41.25 -9.17
CA LEU A 350 -31.68 -39.86 -8.76
C LEU A 350 -33.00 -39.16 -8.45
N ALA A 351 -32.99 -38.30 -7.44
CA ALA A 351 -34.14 -37.48 -7.06
C ALA A 351 -34.06 -36.10 -7.75
N PHE A 352 -34.95 -35.82 -8.69
CA PHE A 352 -35.00 -34.52 -9.37
C PHE A 352 -35.88 -33.51 -8.59
N PRO A 353 -35.70 -32.19 -8.81
CA PRO A 353 -34.69 -31.55 -9.65
C PRO A 353 -33.29 -31.57 -9.01
N LEU A 354 -32.26 -31.42 -9.85
CA LEU A 354 -30.88 -31.26 -9.40
C LEU A 354 -30.61 -29.81 -9.00
N TRP A 355 -29.68 -29.63 -8.07
CA TRP A 355 -29.35 -28.32 -7.51
C TRP A 355 -27.84 -28.11 -7.49
N ILE A 356 -27.40 -26.92 -7.89
CA ILE A 356 -26.04 -26.46 -7.69
C ILE A 356 -26.02 -25.38 -6.60
N ARG A 357 -25.22 -25.59 -5.57
CA ARG A 357 -25.11 -24.71 -4.41
C ARG A 357 -23.69 -24.68 -3.86
N HIS A 358 -23.44 -23.81 -2.90
CA HIS A 358 -22.23 -23.89 -2.09
C HIS A 358 -22.35 -24.93 -0.98
N ARG A 359 -21.20 -25.29 -0.39
CA ARG A 359 -21.09 -26.20 0.74
C ARG A 359 -21.95 -25.74 1.92
N GLN A 360 -22.61 -26.69 2.58
CA GLN A 360 -23.34 -26.50 3.83
C GLN A 360 -22.71 -27.29 4.98
N ASN A 361 -22.92 -26.82 6.21
CA ASN A 361 -22.47 -27.53 7.40
C ASN A 361 -23.23 -28.86 7.52
N GLY A 362 -22.51 -29.98 7.64
CA GLY A 362 -23.09 -31.31 7.76
C GLY A 362 -23.08 -32.14 6.47
N ASP A 363 -22.70 -31.55 5.33
CA ASP A 363 -22.55 -32.24 4.05
C ASP A 363 -21.74 -33.55 4.16
N LYS A 364 -22.30 -34.65 3.63
CA LYS A 364 -21.72 -36.00 3.64
C LYS A 364 -21.53 -36.54 2.22
N LEU A 365 -20.39 -37.16 1.99
CA LEU A 365 -20.00 -37.81 0.74
C LEU A 365 -20.16 -39.32 0.89
N ALA A 366 -20.63 -39.99 -0.16
CA ALA A 366 -20.80 -41.44 -0.20
C ALA A 366 -19.61 -42.11 -0.92
N TYR A 367 -19.11 -43.20 -0.36
CA TYR A 367 -18.08 -44.05 -0.94
C TYR A 367 -18.51 -45.50 -0.84
N ASN A 368 -17.90 -46.38 -1.65
CA ASN A 368 -18.18 -47.81 -1.61
C ASN A 368 -17.89 -48.45 -0.23
N PHE A 369 -17.05 -47.79 0.59
CA PHE A 369 -16.66 -48.23 1.93
C PHE A 369 -17.39 -47.48 3.06
N GLY A 370 -18.37 -46.63 2.76
CA GLY A 370 -19.15 -45.88 3.76
C GLY A 370 -19.26 -44.39 3.45
N HIS A 371 -19.38 -43.56 4.49
CA HIS A 371 -19.57 -42.12 4.35
C HIS A 371 -18.44 -41.31 4.99
N LYS A 372 -18.12 -40.15 4.40
CA LYS A 372 -17.17 -39.17 4.96
C LYS A 372 -17.78 -37.78 4.93
N LYS A 373 -17.56 -36.94 5.95
CA LYS A 373 -18.01 -35.55 5.89
C LYS A 373 -17.20 -34.79 4.83
N LEU A 374 -17.84 -33.92 4.07
CA LEU A 374 -17.16 -33.04 3.12
C LEU A 374 -16.12 -32.17 3.85
N LYS A 375 -16.40 -31.74 5.09
CA LYS A 375 -15.43 -31.04 5.95
C LYS A 375 -14.10 -31.79 6.06
N ASP A 376 -14.15 -33.11 6.27
CA ASP A 376 -12.95 -33.93 6.51
C ASP A 376 -12.14 -34.07 5.21
N LEU A 377 -12.82 -34.29 4.07
CA LEU A 377 -12.16 -34.28 2.76
C LEU A 377 -11.39 -32.97 2.51
N LEU A 378 -12.00 -31.81 2.81
CA LEU A 378 -11.37 -30.50 2.59
C LEU A 378 -10.19 -30.25 3.53
N ILE A 379 -10.21 -30.82 4.75
CA ILE A 379 -9.10 -30.76 5.68
C ILE A 379 -7.92 -31.60 5.15
N ASP A 380 -8.20 -32.83 4.72
CA ASP A 380 -7.19 -33.76 4.20
C ASP A 380 -6.51 -33.24 2.94
N LYS A 381 -7.30 -32.66 2.03
CA LYS A 381 -6.81 -32.01 0.81
C LYS A 381 -6.17 -30.64 1.07
N LYS A 382 -6.09 -30.20 2.34
CA LYS A 382 -5.55 -28.90 2.77
C LYS A 382 -6.12 -27.70 2.02
N ILE A 383 -7.43 -27.72 1.72
CA ILE A 383 -8.09 -26.64 0.99
C ILE A 383 -8.21 -25.41 1.91
N PRO A 384 -7.75 -24.21 1.53
CA PRO A 384 -7.90 -22.98 2.32
C PRO A 384 -9.36 -22.62 2.61
N MET A 385 -9.64 -22.03 3.78
CA MET A 385 -11.02 -21.73 4.21
C MET A 385 -11.81 -20.88 3.19
N GLU A 386 -11.19 -19.83 2.64
CA GLU A 386 -11.78 -18.96 1.61
C GLU A 386 -12.18 -19.72 0.33
N LYS A 387 -11.46 -20.79 -0.02
CA LYS A 387 -11.82 -21.66 -1.14
C LYS A 387 -12.96 -22.61 -0.77
N ARG A 388 -13.03 -23.07 0.49
CA ARG A 388 -14.07 -24.03 0.92
C ARG A 388 -15.48 -23.48 0.77
N ASN A 389 -15.69 -22.20 1.08
CA ASN A 389 -17.01 -21.58 1.02
C ASN A 389 -17.45 -21.24 -0.41
N THR A 390 -16.50 -21.17 -1.35
CA THR A 390 -16.75 -20.86 -2.76
C THR A 390 -16.88 -22.09 -3.64
N LEU A 391 -16.56 -23.29 -3.14
CA LEU A 391 -16.75 -24.55 -3.89
C LEU A 391 -18.21 -24.75 -4.28
N TRP A 392 -18.43 -25.11 -5.54
CA TRP A 392 -19.71 -25.58 -6.03
C TRP A 392 -19.92 -27.06 -5.71
N VAL A 393 -21.16 -27.39 -5.34
CA VAL A 393 -21.63 -28.72 -4.97
C VAL A 393 -22.90 -29.00 -5.76
N LEU A 394 -22.91 -30.10 -6.51
CA LEU A 394 -24.10 -30.61 -7.19
C LEU A 394 -24.80 -31.61 -6.28
N THR A 395 -26.09 -31.42 -6.04
CA THR A 395 -26.93 -32.32 -5.25
C THR A 395 -28.22 -32.69 -5.96
N ASP A 396 -28.81 -33.79 -5.56
CA ASP A 396 -30.19 -34.12 -5.91
C ASP A 396 -31.19 -33.41 -4.97
N SER A 397 -32.49 -33.67 -5.13
CA SER A 397 -33.55 -33.06 -4.29
C SER A 397 -33.61 -33.62 -2.86
N GLU A 398 -33.00 -34.78 -2.60
CA GLU A 398 -32.82 -35.37 -1.27
C GLU A 398 -31.54 -34.86 -0.56
N ASN A 399 -30.80 -33.93 -1.19
CA ASN A 399 -29.51 -33.40 -0.75
C ASN A 399 -28.36 -34.42 -0.76
N ASN A 400 -28.48 -35.52 -1.52
CA ASN A 400 -27.35 -36.40 -1.78
C ASN A 400 -26.33 -35.67 -2.66
N ILE A 401 -25.06 -35.69 -2.26
CA ILE A 401 -23.99 -35.02 -3.00
C ILE A 401 -23.57 -35.91 -4.18
N LEU A 402 -23.68 -35.34 -5.38
CA LEU A 402 -23.32 -35.99 -6.64
C LEU A 402 -21.89 -35.61 -7.05
N TRP A 403 -21.51 -34.35 -6.83
CA TRP A 403 -20.22 -33.82 -7.20
C TRP A 403 -19.82 -32.63 -6.32
N VAL A 404 -18.51 -32.47 -6.11
CA VAL A 404 -17.89 -31.29 -5.50
C VAL A 404 -16.77 -30.84 -6.43
N GLN A 405 -16.83 -29.57 -6.81
CA GLN A 405 -15.89 -28.94 -7.73
C GLN A 405 -14.45 -29.37 -7.54
N ASP A 406 -13.87 -29.99 -8.57
CA ASP A 406 -12.48 -30.45 -8.69
C ASP A 406 -12.00 -31.42 -7.59
N LEU A 407 -12.90 -31.94 -6.74
CA LEU A 407 -12.53 -32.65 -5.52
C LEU A 407 -13.20 -34.00 -5.36
N TYR A 408 -14.42 -34.18 -5.85
CA TYR A 408 -15.18 -35.40 -5.65
C TYR A 408 -16.26 -35.60 -6.70
N LEU A 409 -16.37 -36.83 -7.19
CA LEU A 409 -17.47 -37.31 -8.02
C LEU A 409 -18.03 -38.59 -7.38
N ASN A 410 -19.35 -38.66 -7.20
CA ASN A 410 -19.98 -39.79 -6.54
C ASN A 410 -20.06 -41.00 -7.46
N GLN A 411 -19.34 -42.06 -7.10
CA GLN A 411 -19.27 -43.32 -7.87
C GLN A 411 -20.23 -44.41 -7.35
N THR A 412 -21.00 -44.13 -6.29
CA THR A 412 -21.88 -45.11 -5.62
C THR A 412 -23.29 -45.18 -6.21
N LEU A 413 -23.62 -44.29 -7.15
CA LEU A 413 -24.99 -44.04 -7.59
C LEU A 413 -25.52 -45.07 -8.59
N GLY A 414 -24.64 -45.89 -9.20
CA GLY A 414 -25.02 -46.92 -10.15
C GLY A 414 -24.36 -46.77 -11.53
N LYS A 415 -24.88 -47.51 -12.53
CA LYS A 415 -24.30 -47.61 -13.88
C LYS A 415 -25.33 -47.60 -15.02
N GLN A 416 -26.63 -47.53 -14.73
CA GLN A 416 -27.69 -47.70 -15.74
C GLN A 416 -27.92 -46.45 -16.62
N HIS A 417 -27.89 -45.27 -16.02
CA HIS A 417 -28.12 -43.98 -16.68
C HIS A 417 -26.91 -43.07 -16.52
N THR A 418 -26.79 -42.05 -17.37
CA THR A 418 -25.64 -41.13 -17.38
C THR A 418 -26.10 -39.69 -17.53
N ILE A 419 -25.54 -38.79 -16.72
CA ILE A 419 -25.63 -37.34 -16.92
C ILE A 419 -24.25 -36.77 -17.19
N TYR A 420 -24.22 -35.63 -17.89
CA TYR A 420 -22.99 -34.91 -18.19
C TYR A 420 -23.08 -33.48 -17.68
N PHE A 421 -21.98 -32.95 -17.13
CA PHE A 421 -21.96 -31.56 -16.69
C PHE A 421 -20.57 -30.94 -16.74
N LYS A 422 -20.51 -29.60 -16.74
CA LYS A 422 -19.26 -28.83 -16.68
C LYS A 422 -19.49 -27.50 -16.00
N LEU A 423 -18.53 -27.09 -15.17
CA LEU A 423 -18.45 -25.75 -14.62
C LEU A 423 -17.37 -24.96 -15.40
N LYS A 424 -17.71 -23.79 -15.92
CA LYS A 424 -16.76 -22.92 -16.63
C LYS A 424 -16.81 -21.50 -16.06
N GLU A 425 -15.66 -20.97 -15.67
CA GLU A 425 -15.52 -19.54 -15.37
C GLU A 425 -15.35 -18.78 -16.69
N THR A 426 -16.21 -17.81 -16.96
CA THR A 426 -16.05 -16.89 -18.09
C THR A 426 -15.13 -15.75 -17.67
N LYS A 427 -13.95 -15.66 -18.29
CA LYS A 427 -13.06 -14.50 -18.13
C LYS A 427 -13.78 -13.27 -18.68
N HIS A 428 -13.67 -12.14 -17.97
CA HIS A 428 -14.10 -10.84 -18.49
C HIS A 428 -13.57 -10.67 -19.93
N ALA A 429 -14.49 -10.37 -20.85
CA ALA A 429 -14.15 -9.68 -22.09
C ALA A 429 -13.75 -8.24 -21.76
#